data_AF-A0A8H3HIQ4-F1
#
_entry.id   AF-A0A8H3HIQ4-F1
#
_cell.length_a   1.000
_cell.length_b   1.000
_cell.length_c   1.000
_cell.angle_alpha   90.00
_cell.angle_beta   90.00
_cell.angle_gamma   90.00
#
_symmetry.space_group_name_H-M   'P 1'
#
loop_
_entity.id
_entity.type
_entity.pdbx_description
1 polymer ?
#
loop_
_entity_poly.entity_id
_entity_poly.type
_entity_poly.pdbx_seq_one_letter_code
_entity_poly.pdbx_strand_id
1 'polypeptide(L)'
;MAFDDEIEYTYKEDYRTTGNRIGLALIGATGMFSAVSAMILLGYIVWHSFLNKRRELPMVQGIRSFTHSALGVFLISLLLSDLVQGVAFSINFKWAADGNMRPSVACTAQGAVSQVGDLGSAIWSLAIAYYTFSLLFLFKKPPIWITWSIVILGWSTIIVLPIIGPYGIENVKTRGHFYAISDVDFLISGYLTRTIWHAWFIYVSLVT
;
A
#
# COMPACT_ATOMS: atom_id res chain seq x y z
N MET A 1 12.05 -28.74 -2.04
CA MET A 1 13.47 -28.91 -2.42
C MET A 1 13.59 -28.86 -3.93
N ALA A 2 13.45 -29.95 -4.71
CA ALA A 2 13.62 -29.86 -6.18
C ALA A 2 12.69 -28.84 -6.88
N PHE A 3 11.45 -28.68 -6.42
CA PHE A 3 10.50 -27.72 -6.98
C PHE A 3 10.79 -26.25 -6.62
N ASP A 4 11.32 -25.99 -5.41
CA ASP A 4 11.66 -24.63 -4.98
C ASP A 4 12.94 -24.16 -5.66
N ASP A 5 13.90 -25.07 -5.84
CA ASP A 5 15.16 -24.81 -6.55
C ASP A 5 14.87 -24.47 -8.03
N GLU A 6 13.99 -25.21 -8.72
CA GLU A 6 13.60 -24.88 -10.10
C GLU A 6 12.95 -23.50 -10.22
N ILE A 7 12.03 -23.14 -9.31
CA ILE A 7 11.39 -21.81 -9.31
C ILE A 7 12.42 -20.70 -9.06
N GLU A 8 13.32 -20.87 -8.10
CA GLU A 8 14.38 -19.89 -7.82
C GLU A 8 15.29 -19.70 -9.04
N TYR A 9 15.67 -20.78 -9.73
CA TYR A 9 16.48 -20.72 -10.95
C TYR A 9 15.76 -20.04 -12.11
N THR A 10 14.48 -20.36 -12.35
CA THR A 10 13.68 -19.73 -13.41
C THR A 10 13.53 -18.23 -13.18
N TYR A 11 13.26 -17.82 -11.94
CA TYR A 11 13.13 -16.40 -11.59
C TYR A 11 14.44 -15.64 -11.77
N LYS A 12 15.55 -16.27 -11.39
CA LYS A 12 16.87 -15.68 -11.52
C LYS A 12 17.27 -15.44 -12.98
N GLU A 13 16.90 -16.35 -13.88
CA GLU A 13 17.12 -16.19 -15.33
C GLU A 13 16.19 -15.12 -15.93
N ASP A 14 14.92 -15.05 -15.51
CA ASP A 14 13.96 -14.09 -16.07
C ASP A 14 14.32 -12.64 -15.72
N TYR A 15 14.70 -12.35 -14.47
CA TYR A 15 15.09 -10.99 -14.03
C TYR A 15 16.50 -10.58 -14.44
N ARG A 16 17.25 -11.49 -15.06
CA ARG A 16 18.53 -11.16 -15.69
C ARG A 16 18.34 -10.35 -16.98
N THR A 17 17.17 -10.48 -17.62
CA THR A 17 16.83 -9.78 -18.85
C THR A 17 16.72 -8.27 -18.61
N THR A 18 17.37 -7.47 -19.46
CA THR A 18 17.39 -6.00 -19.32
C THR A 18 15.98 -5.39 -19.28
N GLY A 19 15.02 -5.96 -20.03
CA GLY A 19 13.63 -5.51 -20.02
C GLY A 19 12.96 -5.59 -18.65
N ASN A 20 13.11 -6.71 -17.95
CA ASN A 20 12.53 -6.93 -16.62
C ASN A 20 13.17 -6.02 -15.57
N ARG A 21 14.49 -5.80 -15.66
CA ARG A 21 15.21 -4.85 -14.79
C ARG A 21 14.75 -3.41 -14.97
N ILE A 22 14.51 -2.99 -16.22
CA ILE A 22 13.97 -1.68 -16.54
C ILE A 22 12.54 -1.56 -15.99
N GLY A 23 11.70 -2.58 -16.17
CA GLY A 23 10.35 -2.60 -15.60
C GLY A 23 10.35 -2.40 -14.09
N LEU A 24 11.22 -3.13 -13.38
CA LEU A 24 11.38 -3.01 -11.94
C LEU A 24 11.84 -1.62 -11.48
N ALA A 25 12.81 -1.04 -12.20
CA ALA A 25 13.30 0.29 -11.90
C ALA A 25 12.25 1.38 -12.17
N LEU A 26 11.43 1.22 -13.23
CA LEU A 26 10.36 2.15 -13.55
C LEU A 26 9.26 2.14 -12.48
N ILE A 27 8.83 0.96 -12.04
CA ILE A 27 7.83 0.82 -10.97
C ILE A 27 8.37 1.37 -9.64
N GLY A 28 9.63 1.07 -9.33
CA GLY A 28 10.32 1.68 -8.19
C GLY A 28 10.32 3.20 -8.27
N ALA A 29 10.65 3.77 -9.43
CA ALA A 29 10.77 5.22 -9.63
C ALA A 29 9.42 5.94 -9.50
N THR A 30 8.36 5.40 -10.09
CA THR A 30 7.01 5.98 -9.99
C THR A 30 6.50 5.91 -8.55
N GLY A 31 6.73 4.79 -7.86
CA GLY A 31 6.42 4.63 -6.44
C GLY A 31 7.15 5.63 -5.55
N MET A 32 8.46 5.83 -5.77
CA MET A 32 9.24 6.81 -5.03
C MET A 32 8.82 8.26 -5.31
N PHE A 33 8.49 8.60 -6.56
CA PHE A 33 7.98 9.93 -6.89
C PHE A 33 6.67 10.24 -6.16
N SER A 34 5.75 9.26 -6.12
CA SER A 34 4.52 9.35 -5.34
C SER A 34 4.80 9.54 -3.85
N ALA A 35 5.69 8.73 -3.28
CA ALA A 35 6.07 8.82 -1.87
C ALA A 35 6.73 10.17 -1.51
N VAL A 36 7.59 10.71 -2.37
CA VAL A 36 8.19 12.04 -2.19
C VAL A 36 7.13 13.13 -2.19
N SER A 37 6.17 13.07 -3.11
CA SER A 37 5.04 14.01 -3.15
C SER A 37 4.20 13.92 -1.88
N ALA A 38 3.86 12.71 -1.43
CA ALA A 38 3.14 12.48 -0.17
C ALA A 38 3.92 12.99 1.06
N MET A 39 5.25 12.79 1.11
CA MET A 39 6.11 13.31 2.18
C MET A 39 6.10 14.83 2.21
N ILE A 40 6.21 15.49 1.06
CA ILE A 40 6.17 16.96 0.97
C ILE A 40 4.81 17.47 1.46
N LEU A 41 3.71 16.81 1.05
CA LEU A 41 2.36 17.20 1.46
C LEU A 41 2.14 17.03 2.97
N LEU A 42 2.53 15.88 3.54
CA LEU A 42 2.44 15.64 4.98
C LEU A 42 3.33 16.61 5.77
N GLY A 43 4.56 16.84 5.29
CA GLY A 43 5.48 17.81 5.86
C GLY A 43 4.90 19.22 5.86
N TYR A 44 4.26 19.64 4.75
CA TYR A 44 3.59 20.92 4.64
C TYR A 44 2.42 21.05 5.63
N ILE A 45 1.58 20.02 5.75
CA ILE A 45 0.46 19.98 6.70
C ILE A 45 0.97 20.07 8.15
N VAL A 46 1.99 19.28 8.52
CA VAL A 46 2.56 19.29 9.87
C VAL A 46 3.24 20.62 10.18
N TRP A 47 4.04 21.14 9.24
CA TRP A 47 4.73 22.42 9.37
C TRP A 47 3.75 23.57 9.61
N HIS A 48 2.70 23.68 8.79
CA HIS A 48 1.68 24.72 8.95
C HIS A 48 0.78 24.52 10.18
N SER A 49 0.47 23.27 10.55
CA SER A 49 -0.38 22.97 11.70
C SER A 49 0.33 23.19 13.04
N PHE A 50 1.62 22.84 13.16
CA PHE A 50 2.34 22.84 14.43
C PHE A 50 3.30 24.01 14.61
N LEU A 51 4.11 24.35 13.60
CA LEU A 51 5.22 25.29 13.76
C LEU A 51 4.80 26.74 13.52
N ASN A 52 3.78 26.97 12.68
CA ASN A 52 3.27 28.31 12.39
C ASN A 52 2.06 28.70 13.26
N LYS A 53 2.04 28.23 14.51
CA LYS A 53 0.94 28.42 15.49
C LYS A 53 0.65 29.90 15.85
N ARG A 54 1.51 30.84 15.47
CA ARG A 54 1.40 32.28 15.77
C ARG A 54 0.89 33.16 14.62
N ARG A 55 0.63 32.61 13.43
CA ARG A 55 0.16 33.40 12.28
C ARG A 55 -1.33 33.13 12.05
N GLU A 56 -2.15 34.09 12.44
CA GLU A 56 -3.62 34.19 12.25
C GLU A 56 -3.98 34.38 10.75
N LEU A 57 -3.35 33.62 9.85
CA LEU A 57 -3.70 33.65 8.43
C LEU A 57 -4.97 32.79 8.25
N PRO A 58 -6.04 33.31 7.61
CA PRO A 58 -7.32 32.60 7.49
C PRO A 58 -7.19 31.24 6.80
N MET A 59 -6.18 31.08 5.93
CA MET A 59 -5.84 29.82 5.27
C MET A 59 -5.36 28.72 6.24
N VAL A 60 -4.58 29.07 7.27
CA VAL A 60 -4.00 28.10 8.22
C VAL A 60 -5.06 27.54 9.16
N GLN A 61 -6.04 28.37 9.55
CA GLN A 61 -7.19 27.93 10.33
C GLN A 61 -8.08 26.96 9.55
N GLY A 62 -8.26 27.20 8.24
CA GLY A 62 -8.96 26.28 7.34
C GLY A 62 -8.29 24.90 7.26
N ILE A 63 -6.97 24.86 7.07
CA ILE A 63 -6.18 23.61 7.03
C ILE A 63 -6.29 22.86 8.36
N ARG A 64 -6.11 23.54 9.49
CA ARG A 64 -6.22 22.91 10.81
C ARG A 64 -7.62 22.35 11.08
N SER A 65 -8.66 23.09 10.72
CA SER A 65 -10.05 22.62 10.83
C SER A 65 -10.33 21.42 9.93
N PHE A 66 -9.71 21.38 8.75
CA PHE A 66 -9.82 20.25 7.81
C PHE A 66 -9.08 19.01 8.32
N THR A 67 -7.85 19.17 8.84
CA THR A 67 -7.08 18.08 9.44
C THR A 67 -7.78 17.46 10.65
N HIS A 68 -8.49 18.28 11.44
CA HIS A 68 -9.30 17.80 12.56
C HIS A 68 -10.66 17.24 12.11
N SER A 69 -11.02 17.37 10.84
CA SER A 69 -12.21 16.74 10.27
C SER A 69 -11.96 15.27 9.96
N ALA A 70 -13.01 14.45 9.96
CA ALA A 70 -12.95 13.03 9.62
C ALA A 70 -12.28 12.78 8.27
N LEU A 71 -12.57 13.62 7.28
CA LEU A 71 -11.97 13.53 5.94
C LEU A 71 -10.45 13.77 5.99
N GLY A 72 -9.99 14.76 6.77
CA GLY A 72 -8.56 15.02 6.96
C GLY A 72 -7.84 13.84 7.63
N VAL A 73 -8.47 13.19 8.61
CA VAL A 73 -7.92 11.99 9.27
C VAL A 73 -7.78 10.81 8.30
N PHE A 74 -8.78 10.57 7.46
CA PHE A 74 -8.72 9.53 6.43
C PHE A 74 -7.66 9.85 5.37
N LEU A 75 -7.56 11.11 4.94
CA LEU A 75 -6.56 11.54 3.96
C LEU A 75 -5.13 11.39 4.50
N ILE A 76 -4.89 11.74 5.77
CA ILE A 76 -3.58 11.53 6.40
C ILE A 76 -3.26 10.03 6.49
N SER A 77 -4.24 9.19 6.83
CA SER A 77 -4.04 7.75 6.92
C SER A 77 -3.77 7.12 5.54
N LEU A 78 -4.41 7.64 4.49
CA LEU A 78 -4.14 7.30 3.10
C LEU A 78 -2.70 7.65 2.72
N LEU A 79 -2.27 8.90 2.97
CA LEU A 79 -0.91 9.35 2.68
C LEU A 79 0.14 8.53 3.46
N LEU A 80 -0.14 8.16 4.72
CA LEU A 80 0.72 7.27 5.48
C LEU A 80 0.83 5.88 4.84
N SER A 81 -0.26 5.35 4.28
CA SER A 81 -0.26 4.06 3.58
C SER A 81 0.56 4.14 2.29
N ASP A 82 0.44 5.24 1.54
CA ASP A 82 1.26 5.49 0.33
C ASP A 82 2.75 5.62 0.66
N LEU A 83 3.10 6.19 1.81
CA LEU A 83 4.49 6.21 2.29
C LEU A 83 5.02 4.80 2.56
N VAL A 84 4.24 3.97 3.25
CA VAL A 84 4.60 2.58 3.52
C VAL A 84 4.79 1.81 2.20
N GLN A 85 3.88 2.01 1.24
CA GLN A 85 3.99 1.41 -0.09
C GLN A 85 5.27 1.87 -0.83
N GLY A 86 5.58 3.17 -0.77
CA GLY A 86 6.82 3.72 -1.33
C GLY A 86 8.10 3.11 -0.75
N VAL A 87 8.10 2.79 0.56
CA VAL A 87 9.22 2.08 1.19
C VAL A 87 9.40 0.69 0.59
N ALA A 88 8.32 -0.04 0.35
CA ALA A 88 8.41 -1.35 -0.29
C ALA A 88 8.96 -1.26 -1.71
N PHE A 89 8.51 -0.27 -2.50
CA PHE A 89 9.03 -0.01 -3.84
C PHE A 89 10.50 0.43 -3.88
N SER A 90 11.02 1.05 -2.81
CA SER A 90 12.46 1.36 -2.74
C SER A 90 13.33 0.10 -2.77
N ILE A 91 12.82 -1.04 -2.29
CA ILE A 91 13.52 -2.32 -2.29
C ILE A 91 13.61 -2.89 -3.72
N ASN A 92 12.66 -2.56 -4.61
CA ASN A 92 12.71 -2.93 -6.03
C ASN A 92 13.94 -2.35 -6.76
N PHE A 93 14.43 -1.17 -6.37
CA PHE A 93 15.66 -0.63 -6.96
C PHE A 93 16.89 -1.49 -6.66
N LYS A 94 16.96 -2.08 -5.47
CA LYS A 94 18.03 -2.99 -5.11
C LYS A 94 18.00 -4.22 -6.01
N TRP A 95 16.82 -4.81 -6.21
CA TRP A 95 16.66 -5.97 -7.09
C TRP A 95 16.95 -5.64 -8.56
N ALA A 96 16.60 -4.44 -9.02
CA ALA A 96 16.94 -3.97 -10.37
C ALA A 96 18.46 -3.83 -10.56
N ALA A 97 19.17 -3.35 -9.54
CA ALA A 97 20.62 -3.23 -9.55
C ALA A 97 21.31 -4.60 -9.52
N ASP A 98 20.88 -5.49 -8.61
CA ASP A 98 21.44 -6.83 -8.43
C ASP A 98 21.07 -7.78 -9.58
N GLY A 99 19.98 -7.51 -10.31
CA GLY A 99 19.52 -8.32 -11.45
C GLY A 99 19.12 -9.75 -11.06
N ASN A 100 18.87 -9.99 -9.77
CA ASN A 100 18.54 -11.29 -9.21
C ASN A 100 17.62 -11.09 -8.00
N MET A 101 16.42 -11.65 -8.04
CA MET A 101 15.54 -11.72 -6.87
C MET A 101 15.80 -13.03 -6.13
N ARG A 102 16.06 -12.96 -4.82
CA ARG A 102 16.31 -14.14 -4.00
C ARG A 102 15.27 -14.25 -2.89
N PRO A 103 14.71 -15.46 -2.63
CA PRO A 103 13.92 -15.72 -1.44
C PRO A 103 14.73 -15.37 -0.20
N SER A 104 14.30 -14.35 0.54
CA SER A 104 15.01 -13.84 1.71
C SER A 104 14.05 -13.12 2.64
N VAL A 105 14.46 -12.89 3.89
CA VAL A 105 13.67 -12.11 4.85
C VAL A 105 13.33 -10.72 4.32
N ALA A 106 14.21 -10.13 3.50
CA ALA A 106 13.95 -8.85 2.84
C ALA A 106 12.81 -8.94 1.80
N CYS A 107 12.71 -10.05 1.08
CA CYS A 107 11.65 -10.33 0.12
C CYS A 107 10.29 -10.53 0.81
N THR A 108 10.25 -11.30 1.90
CA THR A 108 9.05 -11.49 2.73
C THR A 108 8.60 -10.16 3.35
N ALA A 109 9.56 -9.39 3.88
CA ALA A 109 9.28 -8.07 4.44
C ALA A 109 8.75 -7.10 3.37
N GLN A 110 9.35 -7.08 2.18
CA GLN A 110 8.88 -6.25 1.08
C GLN A 110 7.44 -6.59 0.70
N GLY A 111 7.11 -7.87 0.49
CA GLY A 111 5.75 -8.30 0.15
C GLY A 111 4.73 -7.94 1.23
N ALA A 112 5.08 -8.12 2.51
CA ALA A 112 4.22 -7.73 3.62
C ALA A 112 3.98 -6.22 3.67
N VAL A 113 5.03 -5.42 3.47
CA VAL A 113 4.96 -3.94 3.50
C VAL A 113 4.20 -3.39 2.29
N SER A 114 4.41 -3.95 1.08
CA SER A 114 3.60 -3.60 -0.10
C SER A 114 2.12 -3.87 0.15
N GLN A 115 1.81 -5.03 0.72
CA GLN A 115 0.43 -5.43 1.03
C GLN A 115 -0.23 -4.48 2.04
N VAL A 116 0.48 -4.05 3.07
CA VAL A 116 0.01 -3.01 4.02
C VAL A 116 -0.38 -1.74 3.26
N GLY A 117 0.49 -1.29 2.35
CA GLY A 117 0.27 -0.10 1.53
C GLY A 117 -0.99 -0.20 0.66
N ASP A 118 -1.11 -1.28 -0.11
CA ASP A 118 -2.24 -1.52 -1.02
C ASP A 118 -3.58 -1.61 -0.27
N LEU A 119 -3.62 -2.39 0.81
CA LEU A 119 -4.82 -2.52 1.66
C LEU A 119 -5.19 -1.19 2.31
N GLY A 120 -4.19 -0.43 2.77
CA GLY A 120 -4.39 0.89 3.32
C GLY A 120 -5.00 1.85 2.31
N SER A 121 -4.39 1.96 1.13
CA SER A 121 -4.88 2.85 0.07
C SER A 121 -6.34 2.54 -0.31
N ALA A 122 -6.69 1.26 -0.45
CA ALA A 122 -8.06 0.83 -0.73
C ALA A 122 -9.06 1.18 0.38
N ILE A 123 -8.73 0.86 1.64
CA ILE A 123 -9.62 1.09 2.79
C ILE A 123 -9.84 2.58 3.02
N TRP A 124 -8.77 3.38 2.99
CA TRP A 124 -8.88 4.82 3.22
C TRP A 124 -9.58 5.54 2.06
N SER A 125 -9.36 5.11 0.82
CA SER A 125 -10.09 5.63 -0.34
C SER A 125 -11.59 5.34 -0.23
N LEU A 126 -11.97 4.13 0.20
CA LEU A 126 -13.36 3.78 0.44
C LEU A 126 -13.98 4.59 1.58
N ALA A 127 -13.23 4.81 2.67
CA ALA A 127 -13.67 5.64 3.79
C ALA A 127 -13.92 7.10 3.38
N ILE A 128 -13.02 7.67 2.55
CA ILE A 128 -13.18 9.01 1.97
C ILE A 128 -14.44 9.04 1.09
N ALA A 129 -14.61 8.07 0.19
CA ALA A 129 -15.76 7.98 -0.70
C ALA A 129 -17.08 7.86 0.07
N TYR A 130 -17.13 7.03 1.11
CA TYR A 130 -18.31 6.89 1.98
C TYR A 130 -18.64 8.21 2.70
N TYR A 131 -17.62 8.89 3.23
CA TYR A 131 -17.80 10.15 3.95
C TYR A 131 -18.27 11.27 3.02
N THR A 132 -17.66 11.42 1.84
CA THR A 132 -18.07 12.42 0.85
C THR A 132 -19.46 12.12 0.30
N PHE A 133 -19.78 10.85 0.01
CA PHE A 133 -21.12 10.45 -0.43
C PHE A 133 -22.19 10.79 0.62
N SER A 134 -21.92 10.50 1.89
CA SER A 134 -22.85 10.81 2.98
C SER A 134 -23.08 12.32 3.14
N LEU A 135 -22.04 13.13 2.95
CA LEU A 135 -22.16 14.58 3.01
C LEU A 135 -22.90 15.17 1.80
N LEU A 136 -22.62 14.68 0.58
CA LEU A 136 -23.16 15.25 -0.66
C LEU A 136 -24.57 14.78 -0.98
N PHE A 137 -24.87 13.50 -0.76
CA PHE A 137 -26.15 12.90 -1.15
C PHE A 137 -27.11 12.74 0.02
N LEU A 138 -26.61 12.32 1.18
CA LEU A 138 -27.47 12.12 2.36
C LEU A 138 -27.60 13.39 3.20
N PHE A 139 -26.78 14.43 2.94
CA PHE A 139 -26.69 15.65 3.74
C PHE A 139 -26.54 15.39 5.25
N LYS A 140 -26.02 14.22 5.61
CA LYS A 140 -25.84 13.79 6.99
C LYS A 140 -24.37 13.73 7.31
N LYS A 141 -23.96 14.51 8.31
CA LYS A 141 -22.61 14.41 8.88
C LYS A 141 -22.55 13.13 9.72
N PRO A 142 -21.76 12.11 9.34
CA PRO A 142 -21.65 10.93 10.17
C PRO A 142 -21.04 11.31 11.53
N PRO A 143 -21.56 10.74 12.63
CA PRO A 143 -21.08 11.05 13.97
C PRO A 143 -19.60 10.65 14.14
N ILE A 144 -18.89 11.40 14.98
CA ILE A 144 -17.45 11.24 15.22
C ILE A 144 -17.08 9.81 15.65
N TRP A 145 -17.97 9.12 16.37
CA TRP A 145 -17.79 7.74 16.83
C TRP A 145 -17.66 6.75 15.67
N ILE A 146 -18.39 6.96 14.56
CA ILE A 146 -18.29 6.12 13.36
C ILE A 146 -16.93 6.33 12.70
N THR A 147 -16.47 7.58 12.60
CA THR A 147 -15.13 7.89 12.07
C THR A 147 -14.05 7.17 12.86
N TRP A 148 -14.06 7.29 14.19
CA TRP A 148 -13.08 6.59 15.04
C TRP A 148 -13.15 5.08 14.90
N SER A 149 -14.36 4.51 14.79
CA SER A 149 -14.55 3.08 14.57
C SER A 149 -13.93 2.62 13.24
N ILE A 150 -14.15 3.37 12.16
CA ILE A 150 -13.55 3.10 10.84
C ILE A 150 -12.03 3.20 10.92
N VAL A 151 -11.49 4.21 11.61
CA VAL A 151 -10.04 4.38 11.74
C VAL A 151 -9.41 3.19 12.48
N ILE A 152 -9.99 2.80 13.61
CA ILE A 152 -9.49 1.69 14.43
C ILE A 152 -9.59 0.37 13.66
N LEU A 153 -10.75 0.09 13.06
CA LEU A 153 -10.97 -1.13 12.29
C LEU A 153 -10.08 -1.17 11.04
N GLY A 154 -9.93 -0.04 10.34
CA GLY A 154 -9.08 0.09 9.16
C GLY A 154 -7.63 -0.24 9.48
N TRP A 155 -7.01 0.46 10.44
CA TRP A 155 -5.64 0.18 10.84
C TRP A 155 -5.46 -1.23 11.40
N SER A 156 -6.42 -1.74 12.17
CA SER A 156 -6.35 -3.13 12.67
C SER A 156 -6.32 -4.14 11.52
N THR A 157 -7.16 -3.95 10.50
CA THR A 157 -7.24 -4.85 9.34
C THR A 157 -5.96 -4.79 8.51
N ILE A 158 -5.44 -3.58 8.30
CA ILE A 158 -4.21 -3.33 7.55
C ILE A 158 -3.00 -3.98 8.23
N ILE A 159 -2.93 -3.98 9.56
CA ILE A 159 -1.80 -4.56 10.31
C ILE A 159 -1.97 -6.08 10.49
N VAL A 160 -3.17 -6.54 10.80
CA VAL A 160 -3.43 -7.94 11.16
C VAL A 160 -3.31 -8.87 9.96
N LEU A 161 -3.79 -8.49 8.78
CA LEU A 161 -3.77 -9.33 7.58
C LEU A 161 -2.34 -9.76 7.15
N PRO A 162 -1.36 -8.85 7.00
CA PRO A 162 0.02 -9.20 6.64
C PRO A 162 0.79 -9.89 7.78
N ILE A 163 0.32 -9.85 9.03
CA ILE A 163 0.90 -10.63 10.14
C ILE A 163 0.34 -12.06 10.14
N ILE A 164 -0.98 -12.23 10.00
CA ILE A 164 -1.61 -13.55 10.00
C ILE A 164 -1.13 -14.40 8.83
N GLY A 165 -0.85 -13.81 7.67
CA GLY A 165 -0.37 -14.52 6.49
C GLY A 165 0.86 -15.42 6.77
N PRO A 166 2.03 -14.84 7.10
CA PRO A 166 3.22 -15.61 7.43
C PRO A 166 3.03 -16.40 8.74
N TYR A 167 2.54 -15.80 9.83
CA TYR A 167 2.52 -16.50 11.13
C TYR A 167 1.45 -17.61 11.24
N GLY A 168 0.34 -17.52 10.51
CA GLY A 168 -0.78 -18.44 10.61
C GLY A 168 -0.81 -19.54 9.55
N ILE A 169 -0.15 -19.34 8.40
CA ILE A 169 -0.27 -20.23 7.23
C ILE A 169 1.10 -20.81 6.81
N GLU A 170 2.21 -20.25 7.27
CA GLU A 170 3.55 -20.71 6.91
C GLU A 170 3.90 -22.07 7.55
N ASN A 171 3.50 -23.14 6.87
CA ASN A 171 4.11 -24.45 7.05
C ASN A 171 5.28 -24.56 6.07
N VAL A 172 6.42 -23.97 6.45
CA VAL A 172 7.70 -23.97 5.71
C VAL A 172 8.06 -25.37 5.18
N LYS A 173 7.67 -26.43 5.91
CA LYS A 173 7.97 -27.83 5.59
C LYS A 173 7.12 -28.46 4.48
N THR A 174 5.99 -27.88 4.09
CA THR A 174 5.04 -28.51 3.14
C THR A 174 4.50 -27.59 2.03
N ARG A 175 4.61 -26.26 2.14
CA ARG A 175 3.96 -25.32 1.19
C ARG A 175 4.84 -24.19 0.63
N GLY A 176 6.14 -24.15 0.95
CA GLY A 176 7.04 -23.07 0.51
C GLY A 176 6.78 -21.74 1.25
N HIS A 177 7.53 -20.68 0.88
CA HIS A 177 7.39 -19.35 1.48
C HIS A 177 6.02 -18.72 1.16
N PHE A 178 5.40 -18.05 2.16
CA PHE A 178 4.06 -17.46 2.02
C PHE A 178 3.98 -16.36 0.95
N TYR A 179 5.05 -15.57 0.86
CA TYR A 179 5.24 -14.59 -0.22
C TYR A 179 6.05 -15.27 -1.33
N ALA A 180 5.46 -15.33 -2.52
CA ALA A 180 6.14 -15.78 -3.72
C ALA A 180 6.46 -14.60 -4.62
N ILE A 181 7.44 -14.81 -5.49
CA ILE A 181 7.85 -13.81 -6.45
C ILE A 181 6.83 -13.79 -7.60
N SER A 182 6.23 -12.63 -7.89
CA SER A 182 5.31 -12.43 -9.01
C SER A 182 5.83 -11.35 -9.95
N ASP A 183 5.43 -11.38 -11.22
CA ASP A 183 6.02 -10.71 -12.40
C ASP A 183 6.59 -9.28 -12.19
N VAL A 184 6.13 -8.54 -11.20
CA VAL A 184 6.63 -7.19 -10.87
C VAL A 184 6.83 -6.89 -9.36
N ASP A 185 6.28 -7.70 -8.45
CA ASP A 185 6.31 -7.50 -6.99
C ASP A 185 6.10 -8.83 -6.23
N PHE A 186 6.40 -8.87 -4.93
CA PHE A 186 6.17 -10.07 -4.10
C PHE A 186 4.71 -10.16 -3.67
N LEU A 187 4.00 -11.20 -4.12
CA LEU A 187 2.58 -11.44 -3.81
C LEU A 187 2.38 -12.76 -3.05
N ILE A 188 1.24 -12.91 -2.37
CA ILE A 188 0.91 -14.18 -1.71
C ILE A 188 0.78 -15.29 -2.75
N SER A 189 1.58 -16.35 -2.59
CA SER A 189 1.71 -17.48 -3.53
C SER A 189 0.38 -18.14 -3.93
N GLY A 190 -0.64 -18.10 -3.06
CA GLY A 190 -1.94 -18.74 -3.28
C GLY A 190 -3.02 -17.90 -3.98
N TYR A 191 -2.78 -16.62 -4.30
CA TYR A 191 -3.84 -15.70 -4.78
C TYR A 191 -3.75 -15.32 -6.27
N LEU A 192 -2.74 -15.81 -7.00
CA LEU A 192 -2.51 -15.45 -8.41
C LEU A 192 -3.74 -15.72 -9.29
N THR A 193 -4.44 -16.84 -9.07
CA THR A 193 -5.61 -17.20 -9.88
C THR A 193 -6.89 -16.47 -9.45
N ARG A 194 -6.94 -15.80 -8.30
CA ARG A 194 -8.20 -15.21 -7.80
C ARG A 194 -8.23 -13.69 -7.97
N THR A 195 -7.09 -13.02 -7.83
CA THR A 195 -7.01 -11.55 -7.99
C THR A 195 -7.10 -11.12 -9.45
N ILE A 196 -6.52 -11.87 -10.39
CA ILE A 196 -6.65 -11.61 -11.83
C ILE A 196 -8.13 -11.69 -12.25
N TRP A 197 -8.86 -12.71 -11.78
CA TRP A 197 -10.29 -12.84 -12.05
C TRP A 197 -11.12 -11.71 -11.43
N HIS A 198 -10.82 -11.28 -10.20
CA HIS A 198 -11.54 -10.18 -9.58
C HIS A 198 -11.26 -8.82 -10.24
N ALA A 199 -10.01 -8.53 -10.62
CA ALA A 199 -9.65 -7.32 -11.35
C ALA A 199 -10.32 -7.28 -12.74
N TRP A 200 -10.39 -8.42 -13.42
CA TRP A 200 -11.07 -8.57 -14.70
C TRP A 200 -12.59 -8.36 -14.58
N PHE A 201 -13.22 -8.94 -13.54
CA PHE A 201 -14.66 -8.76 -13.28
C PHE A 201 -15.03 -7.32 -12.90
N ILE A 202 -14.21 -6.64 -12.10
CA ILE A 202 -14.44 -5.23 -11.72
C ILE A 202 -14.34 -4.33 -12.96
N TYR A 203 -13.39 -4.59 -13.85
CA TYR A 203 -13.22 -3.83 -15.09
C TYR A 203 -14.42 -4.01 -16.04
N VAL A 204 -14.91 -5.24 -16.21
CA VAL A 204 -16.10 -5.52 -17.04
C VAL A 204 -17.37 -4.90 -16.45
N SER A 205 -17.52 -4.90 -15.12
CA SER A 205 -18.68 -4.31 -14.42
C SER A 205 -18.70 -2.78 -14.45
N LEU A 206 -17.57 -2.12 -14.77
CA LEU A 206 -17.50 -0.67 -14.91
C LEU A 206 -17.81 -0.20 -16.34
N VAL A 207 -17.77 -1.12 -17.31
CA VAL A 207 -17.93 -0.85 -18.75
C VAL A 207 -19.29 -1.38 -19.28
N THR A 208 -20.03 -2.14 -18.47
CA THR A 208 -21.42 -2.56 -18.75
C THR A 208 -22.39 -1.80 -17.86
#